data_AF-A0A955QF85-F1
#
_entry.id   AF-A0A955QF85-F1
#
_cell.length_a   1.000
_cell.length_b   1.000
_cell.length_c   1.000
_cell.angle_alpha   90.00
_cell.angle_beta   90.00
_cell.angle_gamma   90.00
#
_symmetry.space_group_name_H-M   'P 1'
#
loop_
_entity.id
_entity.type
_entity.pdbx_description
1 polymer ?
#
loop_
_entity_poly.entity_id
_entity_poly.type
_entity_poly.pdbx_seq_one_letter_code
_entity_poly.pdbx_strand_id
1 'polypeptide(L)'
;GLPVLIVPLKSLTAVKSIEVNHSLILEVCSRWGVNGILAFSSMTVEENASVHARMFADPIGIPEDPATGSAGGALGAYLVKNGVVEVGPTTEVVIEQGYEIDRPSRILVQVFSDDDTIKSVKVGGQVVMVAEGKVMC
;
A
#
# COMPACT_ATOMS: atom_id res chain seq x y z
N GLY A 1 5.14 3.57 12.21
CA GLY A 1 4.65 3.62 10.83
C GLY A 1 3.34 4.39 10.77
N LEU A 2 2.71 4.47 9.61
CA LEU A 2 1.39 5.10 9.43
C LEU A 2 0.30 4.05 9.74
N PRO A 3 -0.53 4.22 10.79
CA PRO A 3 -1.64 3.30 11.05
C PRO A 3 -2.68 3.42 9.93
N VAL A 4 -2.97 2.32 9.25
CA VAL A 4 -3.96 2.25 8.18
C VAL A 4 -4.85 1.03 8.37
N LEU A 5 -6.10 1.12 7.93
CA LEU A 5 -6.98 -0.03 7.85
C LEU A 5 -6.70 -0.81 6.56
N ILE A 6 -6.26 -2.06 6.67
CA ILE A 6 -6.01 -2.94 5.52
C ILE A 6 -7.31 -3.67 5.16
N VAL A 7 -7.78 -3.50 3.92
CA VAL A 7 -9.07 -4.03 3.45
C VAL A 7 -8.85 -4.94 2.24
N PRO A 8 -8.86 -6.28 2.42
CA PRO A 8 -8.75 -7.21 1.30
C PRO A 8 -10.06 -7.28 0.50
N LEU A 9 -9.96 -7.20 -0.82
CA LEU A 9 -11.05 -7.37 -1.78
C LEU A 9 -10.78 -8.57 -2.69
N LYS A 10 -11.86 -9.21 -3.15
CA LYS A 10 -11.79 -10.50 -3.87
C LYS A 10 -11.35 -10.39 -5.33
N SER A 11 -11.39 -9.21 -5.93
CA SER A 11 -11.07 -9.05 -7.34
C SER A 11 -10.43 -7.70 -7.63
N LEU A 12 -9.67 -7.66 -8.72
CA LEU A 12 -9.11 -6.43 -9.25
C LEU A 12 -10.23 -5.43 -9.57
N THR A 13 -11.31 -5.88 -10.24
CA THR A 13 -12.47 -5.03 -10.54
C THR A 13 -13.07 -4.38 -9.29
N ALA A 14 -13.13 -5.10 -8.16
CA ALA A 14 -13.64 -4.54 -6.91
C ALA A 14 -12.75 -3.40 -6.38
N VAL A 15 -11.42 -3.51 -6.48
CA VAL A 15 -10.50 -2.42 -6.09
C VAL A 15 -10.60 -1.23 -7.07
N LYS A 16 -10.62 -1.52 -8.38
CA LYS A 16 -10.67 -0.48 -9.43
C LYS A 16 -11.96 0.35 -9.40
N SER A 17 -13.08 -0.27 -9.00
CA SER A 17 -14.39 0.39 -8.95
C SER A 17 -14.72 1.05 -7.62
N ILE A 18 -13.78 1.13 -6.67
CA ILE A 18 -14.05 1.83 -5.40
C ILE A 18 -14.35 3.30 -5.68
N GLU A 19 -15.54 3.71 -5.26
CA GLU A 19 -15.95 5.10 -5.11
C GLU A 19 -15.99 5.43 -3.62
N VAL A 20 -15.35 6.53 -3.25
CA VAL A 20 -15.14 6.90 -1.86
C VAL A 20 -16.17 7.94 -1.42
N ASN A 21 -16.79 7.69 -0.26
CA ASN A 21 -17.43 8.75 0.50
C ASN A 21 -16.41 9.32 1.51
N HIS A 22 -15.84 10.47 1.16
CA HIS A 22 -14.78 11.12 1.94
C HIS A 22 -15.19 11.43 3.39
N SER A 23 -16.45 11.81 3.61
CA SER A 23 -16.96 12.07 4.97
C SER A 23 -17.00 10.80 5.81
N LEU A 24 -17.37 9.66 5.22
CA LEU A 24 -17.37 8.37 5.91
C LEU A 24 -15.96 7.84 6.16
N ILE A 25 -14.99 8.11 5.28
CA ILE A 25 -13.59 7.76 5.56
C ILE A 25 -13.10 8.49 6.80
N LEU A 26 -13.37 9.80 6.91
CA LEU A 26 -12.98 10.58 8.10
C LEU A 26 -13.60 10.01 9.37
N GLU A 27 -14.89 9.67 9.34
CA GLU A 27 -15.59 9.08 10.49
C GLU A 27 -14.99 7.72 10.89
N VAL A 28 -14.81 6.81 9.93
CA VAL A 28 -14.24 5.48 10.17
C VAL A 28 -12.81 5.60 10.69
N CYS A 29 -11.99 6.45 10.07
CA CYS A 29 -10.60 6.64 10.47
C CYS A 29 -10.50 7.22 11.89
N SER A 30 -11.35 8.20 12.22
CA SER A 30 -11.42 8.77 13.57
C SER A 30 -11.82 7.71 14.61
N ARG A 31 -12.83 6.88 14.30
CA ARG A 31 -13.31 5.83 15.20
C ARG A 31 -12.24 4.79 15.54
N TRP A 32 -11.39 4.44 14.58
CA TRP A 32 -10.36 3.40 14.76
C TRP A 32 -8.96 3.97 15.02
N GLY A 33 -8.81 5.30 15.08
CA GLY A 33 -7.51 5.95 15.29
C GLY A 33 -6.50 5.67 14.18
N VAL A 34 -6.97 5.56 12.94
CA VAL A 34 -6.12 5.30 11.75
C VAL A 34 -6.09 6.53 10.84
N ASN A 35 -5.10 6.58 9.95
CA ASN A 35 -4.87 7.71 9.05
C ASN A 35 -5.30 7.44 7.60
N GLY A 36 -5.93 6.30 7.33
CA GLY A 36 -6.42 5.98 6.01
C GLY A 36 -6.86 4.53 5.86
N ILE A 37 -7.35 4.23 4.67
CA ILE A 37 -7.79 2.90 4.24
C ILE A 37 -6.91 2.46 3.08
N LEU A 38 -6.28 1.30 3.21
CA LEU A 38 -5.52 0.62 2.17
C LEU A 38 -6.31 -0.57 1.68
N ALA A 39 -7.01 -0.41 0.56
CA ALA A 39 -7.75 -1.48 -0.08
C ALA A 39 -6.85 -2.22 -1.08
N PHE A 40 -6.90 -3.55 -1.11
CA PHE A 40 -6.05 -4.32 -2.02
C PHE A 40 -6.72 -5.59 -2.54
N SER A 41 -6.18 -6.12 -3.63
CA SER A 41 -6.50 -7.42 -4.22
C SER A 41 -5.21 -8.16 -4.55
N SER A 42 -5.21 -9.50 -4.47
CA SER A 42 -4.09 -10.33 -4.97
C SER A 42 -4.11 -10.54 -6.49
N MET A 43 -5.19 -10.14 -7.16
CA MET A 43 -5.22 -10.01 -8.63
C MET A 43 -4.67 -8.65 -9.03
N THR A 44 -3.76 -8.62 -10.01
CA THR A 44 -2.98 -7.46 -10.44
C THR A 44 -3.16 -7.14 -11.92
N VAL A 45 -2.77 -5.93 -12.31
CA VAL A 45 -2.63 -5.49 -13.71
C VAL A 45 -1.33 -6.05 -14.28
N GLU A 46 -0.21 -5.92 -13.56
CA GLU A 46 1.08 -6.44 -13.98
C GLU A 46 1.29 -7.88 -13.46
N GLU A 47 1.74 -8.79 -14.33
CA GLU A 47 1.99 -10.19 -13.97
C GLU A 47 3.08 -10.37 -12.90
N ASN A 48 3.98 -9.39 -12.76
CA ASN A 48 5.09 -9.42 -11.80
C ASN A 48 4.79 -8.66 -10.49
N ALA A 49 3.55 -8.21 -10.29
CA ALA A 49 3.09 -7.64 -9.04
C ALA A 49 2.48 -8.73 -8.15
N SER A 50 2.62 -8.59 -6.84
CA SER A 50 2.02 -9.50 -5.86
C SER A 50 0.60 -9.08 -5.48
N VAL A 51 0.34 -7.77 -5.41
CA VAL A 51 -0.96 -7.21 -5.06
C VAL A 51 -1.17 -5.85 -5.73
N HIS A 52 -2.42 -5.54 -6.01
CA HIS A 52 -2.88 -4.24 -6.50
C HIS A 52 -3.58 -3.49 -5.37
N ALA A 53 -3.16 -2.25 -5.11
CA ALA A 53 -3.63 -1.48 -3.97
C ALA A 53 -4.06 -0.05 -4.32
N ARG A 54 -5.00 0.48 -3.53
CA ARG A 54 -5.37 1.89 -3.49
C ARG A 54 -5.32 2.39 -2.05
N MET A 55 -4.88 3.63 -1.87
CA MET A 55 -4.70 4.23 -0.54
C MET A 55 -5.47 5.53 -0.44
N PHE A 56 -6.45 5.56 0.45
CA PHE A 56 -7.26 6.73 0.74
C PHE A 56 -6.84 7.33 2.10
N ALA A 57 -6.36 8.57 2.10
CA ALA A 57 -5.72 9.22 3.25
C ALA A 57 -6.40 10.55 3.63
N ASP A 58 -7.71 10.66 3.47
CA ASP A 58 -8.48 11.85 3.82
C ASP A 58 -8.10 12.48 5.18
N PRO A 59 -7.85 11.72 6.27
CA PRO A 59 -7.46 12.30 7.56
C PRO A 59 -6.18 13.14 7.55
N ILE A 60 -5.29 12.95 6.56
CA ILE A 60 -4.05 13.72 6.38
C ILE A 60 -4.11 14.65 5.18
N GLY A 61 -5.30 14.88 4.61
CA GLY A 61 -5.52 15.81 3.51
C GLY A 61 -5.14 15.29 2.13
N ILE A 62 -4.92 13.98 1.98
CA ILE A 62 -4.62 13.35 0.68
C ILE A 62 -5.79 12.44 0.31
N PRO A 63 -6.65 12.83 -0.66
CA PRO A 63 -7.82 12.03 -1.03
C PRO A 63 -7.45 10.61 -1.51
N GLU A 64 -6.44 10.51 -2.38
CA GLU A 64 -5.84 9.25 -2.80
C GLU A 64 -4.33 9.45 -3.05
N ASP A 65 -3.51 8.59 -2.44
CA ASP A 65 -2.06 8.64 -2.56
C ASP A 65 -1.57 7.67 -3.65
N PRO A 66 -0.76 8.11 -4.64
CA PRO A 66 -0.29 7.23 -5.72
C PRO A 66 0.73 6.17 -5.28
N ALA A 67 1.49 6.42 -4.19
CA ALA A 67 2.52 5.48 -3.73
C ALA A 67 2.83 5.67 -2.25
N THR A 68 2.31 4.79 -1.39
CA THR A 68 2.41 4.96 0.06
C THR A 68 3.36 3.94 0.68
N GLY A 69 4.67 4.24 0.73
CA GLY A 69 5.66 3.29 1.25
C GLY A 69 5.40 2.81 2.69
N SER A 70 4.92 3.69 3.57
CA SER A 70 4.61 3.34 4.97
C SER A 70 3.44 2.35 5.08
N ALA A 71 2.38 2.55 4.31
CA ALA A 71 1.24 1.63 4.22
C ALA A 71 1.61 0.34 3.47
N GLY A 72 2.45 0.44 2.43
CA GLY A 72 2.98 -0.71 1.70
C GLY A 72 3.79 -1.65 2.58
N GLY A 73 4.65 -1.11 3.46
CA GLY A 73 5.37 -1.91 4.45
C GLY A 73 4.44 -2.65 5.42
N ALA A 74 3.37 -1.98 5.89
CA ALA A 74 2.36 -2.61 6.73
C ALA A 74 1.58 -3.70 5.96
N LEU A 75 1.27 -3.48 4.68
CA LEU A 75 0.64 -4.47 3.82
C LEU A 75 1.52 -5.69 3.59
N GLY A 76 2.82 -5.51 3.29
CA GLY A 76 3.74 -6.63 3.16
C GLY A 76 3.78 -7.51 4.41
N ALA A 77 3.86 -6.90 5.59
CA ALA A 77 3.79 -7.63 6.86
C ALA A 77 2.44 -8.34 7.05
N TYR A 78 1.33 -7.70 6.68
CA TYR A 78 0.00 -8.30 6.72
C TYR A 78 -0.09 -9.53 5.80
N LEU A 79 0.41 -9.45 4.57
CA LEU A 79 0.36 -10.54 3.59
C LEU A 79 1.13 -11.77 4.07
N VAL A 80 2.33 -11.55 4.61
CA VAL A 80 3.17 -12.63 5.18
C VAL A 80 2.50 -13.25 6.41
N LYS A 81 2.06 -12.40 7.36
CA LYS A 81 1.41 -12.88 8.59
C LYS A 81 0.17 -13.73 8.32
N ASN A 82 -0.56 -13.43 7.26
CA ASN A 82 -1.80 -14.13 6.91
C ASN A 82 -1.62 -15.19 5.80
N GLY A 83 -0.39 -15.46 5.35
CA GLY A 83 -0.13 -16.47 4.31
C GLY A 83 -0.82 -16.17 2.96
N VAL A 84 -1.02 -14.89 2.63
CA VAL A 84 -1.66 -14.46 1.37
C VAL A 84 -0.71 -14.60 0.18
N VAL A 85 0.59 -14.60 0.45
CA VAL A 85 1.67 -14.85 -0.51
C VAL A 85 2.48 -16.05 -0.05
N GLU A 86 3.31 -16.61 -0.92
CA GLU A 86 4.27 -17.66 -0.53
C GLU A 86 5.29 -17.08 0.46
N VAL A 87 5.40 -17.70 1.63
CA VAL A 87 6.22 -17.20 2.75
C VAL A 87 7.53 -17.99 2.83
N GLY A 88 8.64 -17.25 2.86
CA GLY A 88 9.97 -17.79 3.16
C GLY A 88 10.73 -16.91 4.18
N PRO A 89 11.98 -17.26 4.53
CA PRO A 89 12.81 -16.49 5.46
C PRO A 89 12.98 -15.03 5.05
N THR A 90 13.00 -14.77 3.75
CA THR A 90 12.82 -13.45 3.16
C THR A 90 11.72 -13.55 2.12
N THR A 91 10.65 -12.79 2.31
CA THR A 91 9.51 -12.73 1.38
C THR A 91 9.53 -11.39 0.67
N GLU A 92 9.55 -11.41 -0.67
CA GLU A 92 9.48 -10.22 -1.50
C GLU A 92 8.04 -10.01 -1.96
N VAL A 93 7.55 -8.78 -1.78
CA VAL A 93 6.20 -8.37 -2.19
C VAL A 93 6.34 -7.14 -3.07
N VAL A 94 5.76 -7.22 -4.26
CA VAL A 94 5.63 -6.10 -5.18
C VAL A 94 4.21 -5.58 -5.11
N ILE A 95 4.04 -4.34 -4.66
CA ILE A 95 2.74 -3.67 -4.59
C ILE A 95 2.66 -2.71 -5.77
N GLU A 96 1.66 -2.87 -6.63
CA GLU A 96 1.29 -1.85 -7.62
C GLU A 96 0.21 -0.94 -7.04
N GLN A 97 0.36 0.37 -7.22
CA GLN A 97 -0.52 1.39 -6.65
C GLN A 97 -0.64 2.61 -7.59
N GLY A 98 -1.74 3.35 -7.50
CA GLY A 98 -1.91 4.64 -8.18
C GLY A 98 -2.36 4.54 -9.64
N TYR A 99 -2.76 3.35 -10.11
CA TYR A 99 -3.20 3.13 -11.48
C TYR A 99 -4.51 3.86 -11.79
N GLU A 100 -5.42 3.94 -10.82
CA GLU A 100 -6.75 4.58 -10.98
C GLU A 100 -6.69 6.11 -11.03
N ILE A 101 -5.54 6.69 -10.70
CA ILE A 101 -5.29 8.14 -10.72
C ILE A 101 -4.13 8.51 -11.65
N ASP A 102 -3.85 7.67 -12.65
CA ASP A 102 -2.85 7.87 -13.70
C ASP A 102 -1.41 8.11 -13.19
N ARG A 103 -1.07 7.50 -12.05
CA ARG A 103 0.26 7.57 -11.42
C ARG A 103 0.76 6.19 -11.02
N PRO A 104 0.90 5.25 -11.97
CA PRO A 104 1.29 3.88 -11.68
C PRO A 104 2.67 3.84 -11.01
N SER A 105 2.71 3.22 -9.84
CA SER A 105 3.90 3.12 -9.00
C SER A 105 4.10 1.69 -8.52
N ARG A 106 5.36 1.29 -8.33
CA ARG A 106 5.74 -0.01 -7.77
C ARG A 106 6.48 0.18 -6.46
N ILE A 107 5.94 -0.40 -5.40
CA ILE A 107 6.55 -0.40 -4.07
C ILE A 107 7.07 -1.82 -3.82
N LEU A 108 8.37 -1.92 -3.57
CA LEU A 108 9.04 -3.17 -3.25
C LEU A 108 9.13 -3.30 -1.74
N VAL A 109 8.61 -4.39 -1.19
CA VAL A 109 8.65 -4.69 0.24
C VAL A 109 9.36 -6.01 0.45
N GLN A 110 10.37 -6.01 1.31
CA GLN A 110 11.04 -7.22 1.78
C GLN A 110 10.67 -7.44 3.25
N VAL A 111 10.09 -8.60 3.54
CA VAL A 111 9.72 -9.01 4.89
C VAL A 111 10.66 -10.13 5.32
N PHE A 112 11.37 -9.92 6.42
CA PHE A 112 12.29 -10.90 7.00
C PHE A 112 11.59 -11.60 8.16
N SER A 113 11.51 -12.92 8.08
CA SER A 113 10.79 -13.77 9.04
C SER A 113 11.70 -14.89 9.55
N ASP A 114 11.46 -15.28 10.79
CA ASP A 114 12.14 -16.39 11.47
C ASP A 114 11.12 -17.07 12.39
N ASP A 115 10.89 -18.37 12.19
CA ASP A 115 9.85 -19.17 12.84
C ASP A 115 8.49 -18.45 12.93
N ASP A 116 7.93 -18.09 11.78
CA ASP A 116 6.65 -17.36 11.62
C ASP A 116 6.58 -15.97 12.30
N THR A 117 7.71 -15.49 12.84
CA THR A 117 7.81 -14.17 13.48
C THR A 117 8.48 -13.19 12.52
N ILE A 118 7.76 -12.14 12.15
CA ILE A 118 8.30 -11.03 11.36
C ILE A 118 9.33 -10.27 12.21
N LYS A 119 10.58 -10.22 11.77
CA LYS A 119 11.69 -9.54 12.44
C LYS A 119 11.88 -8.12 11.93
N SER A 120 11.75 -7.92 10.62
CA SER A 120 11.89 -6.59 10.01
C SER A 120 11.20 -6.49 8.67
N VAL A 121 10.91 -5.25 8.26
CA VAL A 121 10.34 -4.91 6.96
C VAL A 121 11.19 -3.81 6.34
N LYS A 122 11.60 -4.00 5.09
CA LYS A 122 12.26 -2.96 4.29
C LYS A 122 11.34 -2.57 3.14
N VAL A 123 11.29 -1.28 2.84
CA VAL A 123 10.50 -0.73 1.75
C VAL A 123 11.45 0.02 0.82
N GLY A 124 11.29 -0.21 -0.49
CA GLY A 124 12.05 0.44 -1.53
C GLY A 124 11.24 0.58 -2.81
N GLY A 125 11.87 1.12 -3.84
CA GLY A 125 11.26 1.34 -5.15
C GLY A 125 12.25 2.01 -6.09
N GLN A 126 11.95 1.96 -7.38
CA GLN A 126 12.73 2.71 -8.37
C GLN A 126 12.25 4.17 -8.40
N VAL A 127 13.19 5.09 -8.63
CA VAL A 127 12.91 6.52 -8.73
C VAL A 127 13.54 7.08 -10.01
N VAL A 128 12.90 8.11 -10.56
CA VAL A 128 13.38 8.83 -11.74
C VAL A 128 13.46 10.32 -11.39
N MET A 129 14.58 10.97 -11.73
CA MET A 129 14.74 12.40 -11.52
C MET A 129 13.86 13.16 -12.52
N VAL A 130 12.93 13.98 -12.01
CA VAL A 130 12.00 14.76 -12.85
C VAL A 130 12.41 16.23 -12.95
N ALA A 131 12.97 16.79 -11.87
CA ALA A 131 13.41 18.18 -11.82
C ALA A 131 14.56 18.35 -10.81
N GLU A 132 15.41 19.35 -11.06
CA GLU A 132 16.46 19.81 -10.16
C GLU A 132 16.39 21.34 -10.05
N GLY A 133 16.70 21.89 -8.87
CA GLY A 133 16.72 23.32 -8.63
C GLY A 133 17.49 23.69 -7.36
N LYS A 134 17.60 24.99 -7.09
CA LYS A 134 18.25 25.53 -5.88
C LYS A 134 17.29 26.51 -5.19
N VAL A 135 17.18 26.40 -3.86
CA VAL A 135 16.47 27.39 -3.03
C VAL A 135 17.47 28.47 -2.63
N MET A 136 17.21 29.73 -2.99
CA MET A 136 18.01 30.87 -2.55
C MET A 136 17.38 31.44 -1.28
N CYS A 137 18.20 31.56 -0.24
CA CYS A 137 17.86 32.25 1.01
C CYS A 137 18.17 33.74 0.91
#